data_AF-A0A7V2M2L6-F1
#
_entry.id   AF-A0A7V2M2L6-F1
#
_cell.length_a   1.000
_cell.length_b   1.000
_cell.length_c   1.000
_cell.angle_alpha   90.00
_cell.angle_beta   90.00
_cell.angle_gamma   90.00
#
_symmetry.space_group_name_H-M   'P 1'
#
loop_
_entity.id
_entity.type
_entity.pdbx_description
1 polymer ?
#
loop_
_entity_poly.entity_id
_entity_poly.type
_entity_poly.pdbx_seq_one_letter_code
_entity_poly.pdbx_strand_id
1 'polypeptide(L)'
;MFLLAFIPIAIILALMVGFRWGASRAGAAGYLSALIVAILFFGSGTELLAVSHAKALLLTVDVLMIIWSAFLLFRVVDEAGAIRTIGDALPHLTADRGMQALVIGWSFASFLQGVGGFGVPVAVIAPILVGLGFTPLSAVVIPSIGHSWAVTFGSLGSSFQALMAATGLEWYNLASPAAIFLGIACIGVGLMVAHAAGGWPTIRRLFVPIVLLGFAMAVVLYVSATLGLWNIASFLGGLAGLLIAYPLARKYHGDNNQNGKLDTRALLIALSGYAVLVVITLAVQLIPTVKNTLGFLVIKVPFPEVRTNLGYITPAGLGRKIPLFRHAGAILTYSSIIAYLIYKRAGLYKAGALGRILNGTIHRVMSSSVGIASMIAMAVVMQHSGMTDTLARGLAEGVGRAFPAIAPWIGALGAFMTGSNTNSNVVFAALQMRTAQLLGFSVVYILAAQTSGGALGSVIAPTKVVVGASTAGMAGKEGEVMRKMLVYTGLLILLISLLAVIAVRIV
;
A
#
# COMPACT_ATOMS: atom_id res chain seq x y z
N MET A 1 -11.66 -3.94 31.37
CA MET A 1 -10.94 -2.89 30.59
C MET A 1 -10.56 -3.34 29.19
N PHE A 2 -9.88 -4.48 29.00
CA PHE A 2 -9.49 -4.96 27.65
C PHE A 2 -10.64 -5.05 26.64
N LEU A 3 -11.75 -5.72 27.00
CA LEU A 3 -12.90 -5.85 26.11
C LEU A 3 -13.49 -4.49 25.72
N LEU A 4 -13.59 -3.55 26.67
CA LEU A 4 -14.06 -2.19 26.41
C LEU A 4 -13.13 -1.47 25.41
N ALA A 5 -11.82 -1.56 25.62
CA ALA A 5 -10.83 -0.99 24.71
C ALA A 5 -10.89 -1.59 23.30
N PHE A 6 -11.36 -2.84 23.18
CA PHE A 6 -11.49 -3.56 21.91
C PHE A 6 -12.76 -3.19 21.13
N ILE A 7 -13.81 -2.67 21.79
CA ILE A 7 -15.11 -2.34 21.17
C ILE A 7 -14.97 -1.52 19.87
N PRO A 8 -14.19 -0.43 19.81
CA PRO A 8 -14.12 0.38 18.59
C PRO A 8 -13.58 -0.38 17.39
N ILE A 9 -12.56 -1.21 17.63
CA ILE A 9 -11.99 -2.10 16.62
C ILE A 9 -13.06 -3.14 16.25
N ALA A 10 -13.66 -3.84 17.23
CA ALA A 10 -14.68 -4.85 16.99
C ALA A 10 -15.88 -4.33 16.17
N ILE A 11 -16.30 -3.08 16.39
CA ILE A 11 -17.38 -2.43 15.63
C ILE A 11 -16.96 -2.23 14.17
N ILE A 12 -15.76 -1.68 13.91
CA ILE A 12 -15.25 -1.58 12.53
C ILE A 12 -15.22 -2.96 11.88
N LEU A 13 -14.69 -3.94 12.61
CA LEU A 13 -14.55 -5.31 12.15
C LEU A 13 -15.91 -5.93 11.76
N ALA A 14 -16.90 -5.82 12.64
CA ALA A 14 -18.25 -6.33 12.42
C ALA A 14 -18.98 -5.59 11.29
N LEU A 15 -18.89 -4.26 11.23
CA LEU A 15 -19.55 -3.46 10.20
C LEU A 15 -18.96 -3.72 8.81
N MET A 16 -17.64 -3.87 8.69
CA MET A 16 -17.00 -4.09 7.39
C MET A 16 -17.15 -5.53 6.89
N VAL A 17 -17.03 -6.54 7.76
CA VAL A 17 -17.12 -7.95 7.34
C VAL A 17 -18.56 -8.46 7.37
N GLY A 18 -19.28 -8.24 8.47
CA GLY A 18 -20.65 -8.73 8.64
C GLY A 18 -21.64 -7.92 7.80
N PHE A 19 -21.62 -6.60 7.93
CA PHE A 19 -22.59 -5.71 7.27
C PHE A 19 -22.09 -5.11 5.95
N ARG A 20 -20.85 -5.40 5.54
CA ARG A 20 -20.24 -4.91 4.28
C ARG A 20 -20.25 -3.39 4.13
N TRP A 21 -20.16 -2.65 5.23
CA TRP A 21 -20.06 -1.19 5.21
C TRP A 21 -18.73 -0.74 4.60
N GLY A 22 -18.77 0.36 3.85
CA GLY A 22 -17.56 1.01 3.36
C GLY A 22 -16.72 1.61 4.50
N ALA A 23 -15.41 1.73 4.28
CA ALA A 23 -14.45 2.20 5.27
C ALA A 23 -14.81 3.56 5.89
N SER A 24 -15.44 4.46 5.13
CA SER A 24 -15.93 5.75 5.62
C SER A 24 -16.94 5.61 6.77
N ARG A 25 -18.03 4.86 6.54
CA ARG A 25 -19.10 4.66 7.53
C ARG A 25 -18.64 3.83 8.71
N ALA A 26 -17.92 2.75 8.45
CA ALA A 26 -17.37 1.90 9.51
C ALA A 26 -16.35 2.67 10.36
N GLY A 27 -15.46 3.44 9.74
CA GLY A 27 -14.50 4.30 10.43
C GLY A 27 -15.18 5.34 11.33
N ALA A 28 -16.25 5.99 10.86
CA ALA A 28 -17.03 6.92 11.67
C ALA A 28 -17.68 6.25 12.89
N ALA A 29 -18.26 5.06 12.70
CA ALA A 29 -18.83 4.28 13.82
C ALA A 29 -17.75 3.82 14.83
N GLY A 30 -16.59 3.39 14.35
CA GLY A 30 -15.42 3.08 15.18
C GLY A 30 -14.94 4.29 15.97
N TYR A 31 -14.82 5.45 15.33
CA TYR A 31 -14.47 6.70 16.00
C TYR A 31 -15.48 7.10 17.08
N LEU A 32 -16.78 7.10 16.77
CA LEU A 32 -17.83 7.45 17.74
C LEU A 32 -17.84 6.49 18.93
N SER A 33 -17.68 5.19 18.69
CA SER A 33 -17.58 4.22 19.77
C SER A 33 -16.29 4.39 20.60
N ALA A 34 -15.15 4.72 19.98
CA ALA A 34 -13.95 5.07 20.72
C ALA A 34 -14.15 6.29 21.61
N LEU A 35 -14.84 7.32 21.10
CA LEU A 35 -15.15 8.52 21.87
C LEU A 35 -16.03 8.20 23.09
N ILE A 36 -17.11 7.43 22.88
CA ILE A 36 -18.02 7.00 23.95
C ILE A 36 -17.25 6.18 25.00
N VAL A 37 -16.47 5.19 24.57
CA VAL A 37 -15.72 4.35 25.51
C VAL A 37 -14.65 5.16 26.25
N ALA A 38 -13.96 6.05 25.54
CA ALA A 38 -12.91 6.89 26.11
C ALA A 38 -13.44 7.84 27.19
N ILE A 39 -14.61 8.44 26.97
CA ILE A 39 -15.27 9.34 27.95
C ILE A 39 -15.79 8.55 29.13
N LEU A 40 -16.60 7.51 28.89
CA LEU A 40 -17.36 6.83 29.94
C LEU A 40 -16.50 5.89 30.80
N PHE A 41 -15.50 5.23 30.21
CA PHE A 41 -14.75 4.16 30.89
C PHE A 41 -13.26 4.44 31.08
N PHE A 42 -12.68 5.34 30.29
CA PHE A 42 -11.26 5.72 30.40
C PHE A 42 -11.05 7.12 30.98
N GLY A 43 -12.13 7.84 31.32
CA GLY A 43 -12.06 9.15 31.97
C GLY A 43 -11.44 10.23 31.09
N SER A 44 -11.63 10.17 29.78
CA SER A 44 -11.13 11.21 28.86
C SER A 44 -11.86 12.53 29.07
N GLY A 45 -11.16 13.53 29.59
CA GLY A 45 -11.66 14.90 29.71
C GLY A 45 -11.69 15.65 28.38
N THR A 46 -12.34 16.82 28.37
CA THR A 46 -12.51 17.67 27.17
C THR A 46 -11.19 18.15 26.59
N GLU A 47 -10.21 18.52 27.44
CA GLU A 47 -8.88 18.95 27.02
C GLU A 47 -8.13 17.84 26.27
N LEU A 48 -8.11 16.62 26.84
CA LEU A 48 -7.49 15.46 26.20
C LEU A 48 -8.10 15.18 24.84
N LEU A 49 -9.43 15.24 24.74
CA LEU A 49 -10.12 15.05 23.47
C LEU A 49 -9.78 16.17 22.48
N ALA A 50 -9.76 17.44 22.88
CA ALA A 50 -9.41 18.55 22.00
C ALA A 50 -7.99 18.40 21.43
N VAL A 51 -7.01 18.07 22.28
CA VAL A 51 -5.62 17.81 21.86
C VAL A 51 -5.55 16.59 20.93
N SER A 52 -6.30 15.52 21.22
CA SER A 52 -6.37 14.32 20.39
C SER A 52 -6.91 14.63 18.99
N HIS A 53 -7.97 15.43 18.88
CA HIS A 53 -8.53 15.84 17.59
C HIS A 53 -7.60 16.77 16.81
N ALA A 54 -6.95 17.73 17.49
CA ALA A 54 -5.96 18.60 16.84
C ALA A 54 -4.79 17.80 16.26
N LYS A 55 -4.29 16.81 17.01
CA LYS A 55 -3.25 15.90 16.54
C LYS A 55 -3.73 14.99 15.39
N ALA A 56 -4.94 14.44 15.51
CA ALA A 56 -5.54 13.63 14.47
C ALA A 56 -5.74 14.40 13.16
N LEU A 57 -6.13 15.67 13.23
CA LEU A 57 -6.28 16.55 12.07
C LEU A 57 -4.94 16.75 11.35
N LEU A 58 -3.87 17.03 12.09
CA LEU A 58 -2.53 17.21 11.52
C LEU A 58 -2.04 15.94 10.81
N LEU A 59 -2.20 14.77 11.45
CA LEU A 59 -1.85 13.47 10.86
C LEU A 59 -2.72 13.13 9.64
N THR A 60 -3.99 13.52 9.66
CA THR A 60 -4.91 13.32 8.54
C THR A 60 -4.45 14.15 7.33
N VAL A 61 -4.10 15.41 7.53
CA VAL A 61 -3.57 16.26 6.44
C VAL A 61 -2.31 15.66 5.84
N ASP A 62 -1.37 15.21 6.68
CA ASP A 62 -0.11 14.57 6.26
C ASP A 62 -0.36 13.35 5.35
N VAL A 63 -1.24 12.43 5.77
CA VAL A 63 -1.58 11.23 4.98
C VAL A 63 -2.37 11.58 3.71
N LEU A 64 -3.36 12.47 3.80
CA LEU A 64 -4.22 12.83 2.67
C LEU A 64 -3.47 13.59 1.59
N MET A 65 -2.49 14.43 1.92
CA MET A 65 -1.64 15.10 0.93
C MET A 65 -1.00 14.11 -0.06
N ILE A 66 -0.57 12.93 0.39
CA ILE A 66 -0.02 11.90 -0.52
C ILE A 66 -1.14 11.26 -1.33
N ILE A 67 -2.23 10.85 -0.69
CA ILE A 67 -3.30 10.09 -1.34
C ILE A 67 -3.95 10.89 -2.47
N TRP A 68 -4.23 12.17 -2.23
CA TRP A 68 -4.82 13.05 -3.23
C TRP A 68 -3.89 13.27 -4.42
N SER A 69 -2.64 13.61 -4.17
CA SER A 69 -1.67 13.88 -5.24
C SER A 69 -1.28 12.61 -6.01
N ALA A 70 -1.23 11.47 -5.34
CA ALA A 70 -1.00 10.18 -5.98
C ALA A 70 -2.15 9.81 -6.92
N PHE A 71 -3.40 9.96 -6.45
CA PHE A 71 -4.57 9.67 -7.28
C PHE A 71 -4.75 10.69 -8.40
N LEU A 72 -4.37 11.95 -8.20
CA LEU A 72 -4.31 12.96 -9.25
C LEU A 72 -3.35 12.54 -10.38
N LEU A 73 -2.11 12.13 -10.05
CA LEU A 73 -1.15 11.64 -11.04
C LEU A 73 -1.72 10.45 -11.80
N PHE A 74 -2.31 9.49 -11.09
CA PHE A 74 -2.98 8.35 -11.71
C PHE A 74 -4.05 8.81 -12.71
N ARG A 75 -4.95 9.72 -12.33
CA ARG A 75 -6.00 10.24 -13.23
C ARG A 75 -5.44 11.01 -14.42
N VAL A 76 -4.36 11.76 -14.24
CA VAL A 76 -3.65 12.46 -15.32
C VAL A 76 -3.15 11.46 -16.37
N VAL A 77 -2.52 10.37 -15.94
CA VAL A 77 -1.96 9.35 -16.84
C VAL A 77 -3.06 8.46 -17.46
N ASP A 78 -4.05 8.08 -16.66
CA ASP A 78 -5.19 7.23 -17.08
C ASP A 78 -6.07 7.94 -18.12
N GLU A 79 -6.43 9.21 -17.90
CA GLU A 79 -7.23 10.00 -18.83
C GLU A 79 -6.51 10.25 -20.17
N ALA A 80 -5.17 10.20 -20.17
CA ALA A 80 -4.35 10.29 -21.38
C ALA A 80 -4.28 8.94 -22.15
N GLY A 81 -4.83 7.86 -21.61
CA GLY A 81 -4.74 6.51 -22.18
C GLY A 81 -3.37 5.84 -22.04
N ALA A 82 -2.41 6.50 -21.39
CA ALA A 82 -1.02 6.03 -21.32
C ALA A 82 -0.87 4.67 -20.62
N ILE A 83 -1.69 4.37 -19.60
CA ILE A 83 -1.70 3.06 -18.94
C ILE A 83 -2.06 1.94 -19.93
N ARG A 84 -3.05 2.19 -20.80
CA ARG A 84 -3.48 1.22 -21.82
C ARG A 84 -2.40 1.04 -22.87
N THR A 85 -1.81 2.13 -23.37
CA THR A 85 -0.70 2.09 -24.32
C THR A 85 0.48 1.27 -23.79
N ILE A 86 0.84 1.40 -22.51
CA ILE A 86 1.89 0.57 -21.89
C ILE A 86 1.44 -0.89 -21.80
N GLY A 87 0.20 -1.14 -21.36
CA GLY A 87 -0.36 -2.48 -21.26
C GLY A 87 -0.39 -3.24 -22.59
N ASP A 88 -0.81 -2.58 -23.67
CA ASP A 88 -0.90 -3.15 -25.02
C ASP A 88 0.48 -3.49 -25.62
N ALA A 89 1.54 -2.83 -25.14
CA ALA A 89 2.90 -3.11 -25.58
C ALA A 89 3.49 -4.41 -24.98
N LEU A 90 3.05 -4.82 -23.79
CA LEU A 90 3.67 -5.94 -23.06
C LEU A 90 3.41 -7.34 -23.65
N PRO A 91 2.23 -7.66 -24.19
CA PRO A 91 2.00 -8.92 -24.90
C PRO A 91 2.99 -9.19 -26.03
N HIS A 92 3.52 -8.13 -26.66
CA HIS A 92 4.48 -8.22 -27.75
C HIS A 92 5.88 -8.66 -27.31
N LEU A 93 6.12 -8.83 -26.01
CA LEU A 93 7.43 -9.23 -25.48
C LEU A 93 7.68 -10.75 -25.54
N THR A 94 6.64 -11.57 -25.39
CA THR A 94 6.74 -13.03 -25.44
C THR A 94 5.38 -13.69 -25.63
N ALA A 95 5.38 -14.81 -26.37
CA ALA A 95 4.23 -15.70 -26.52
C ALA A 95 4.18 -16.82 -25.45
N ASP A 96 5.21 -16.96 -24.60
CA ASP A 96 5.18 -17.95 -23.52
C ASP A 96 4.22 -17.52 -22.40
N ARG A 97 3.19 -18.32 -22.15
CA ARG A 97 2.16 -18.04 -21.14
C ARG A 97 2.73 -17.84 -19.73
N GLY A 98 3.73 -18.63 -19.33
CA GLY A 98 4.34 -18.48 -18.02
C GLY A 98 5.08 -17.14 -17.87
N MET A 99 5.85 -16.77 -18.89
CA MET A 99 6.51 -15.46 -18.91
C MET A 99 5.53 -14.29 -19.04
N GLN A 100 4.45 -14.41 -19.82
CA GLN A 100 3.39 -13.40 -19.86
C GLN A 100 2.81 -13.14 -18.45
N ALA A 101 2.57 -14.20 -17.67
CA ALA A 101 2.12 -14.06 -16.29
C ALA A 101 3.16 -13.34 -15.40
N LEU A 102 4.45 -13.59 -15.57
CA LEU A 102 5.52 -12.91 -14.81
C LEU A 102 5.73 -11.44 -15.26
N VAL A 103 5.67 -11.15 -16.55
CA VAL A 103 5.87 -9.80 -17.09
C VAL A 103 4.64 -8.94 -16.78
N ILE A 104 3.45 -9.40 -17.16
CA ILE A 104 2.23 -8.61 -17.06
C ILE A 104 1.64 -8.74 -15.65
N GLY A 105 1.45 -9.98 -15.19
CA GLY A 105 0.78 -10.26 -13.92
C GLY A 105 1.62 -9.99 -12.67
N TRP A 106 2.95 -9.94 -12.76
CA TRP A 106 3.81 -9.67 -11.60
C TRP A 106 4.56 -8.34 -11.73
N SER A 107 5.41 -8.18 -12.75
CA SER A 107 6.25 -6.97 -12.88
C SER A 107 5.42 -5.73 -13.20
N PHE A 108 4.57 -5.79 -14.24
CA PHE A 108 3.68 -4.68 -14.60
C PHE A 108 2.61 -4.42 -13.53
N ALA A 109 2.05 -5.47 -12.92
CA ALA A 109 1.13 -5.32 -11.79
C ALA A 109 1.78 -4.57 -10.62
N SER A 110 3.04 -4.88 -10.31
CA SER A 110 3.81 -4.20 -9.26
C SER A 110 4.12 -2.74 -9.63
N PHE A 111 4.45 -2.49 -10.90
CA PHE A 111 4.62 -1.13 -11.44
C PHE A 111 3.34 -0.30 -11.29
N LEU A 112 2.18 -0.84 -11.70
CA LEU A 112 0.88 -0.19 -11.55
C LEU A 112 0.52 0.00 -10.08
N GLN A 113 0.86 -0.94 -9.20
CA GLN A 113 0.65 -0.79 -7.76
C GLN A 113 1.54 0.32 -7.18
N GLY A 114 2.74 0.51 -7.72
CA GLY A 114 3.62 1.62 -7.39
C GLY A 114 2.93 2.98 -7.55
N VAL A 115 2.15 3.17 -8.62
CA VAL A 115 1.56 4.47 -8.98
C VAL A 115 0.06 4.58 -8.67
N GLY A 116 -0.75 3.64 -9.17
CA GLY A 116 -2.21 3.76 -9.21
C GLY A 116 -2.94 3.23 -7.98
N GLY A 117 -2.36 2.26 -7.26
CA GLY A 117 -2.96 1.70 -6.04
C GLY A 117 -4.40 1.21 -6.22
N PHE A 118 -5.17 1.14 -5.13
CA PHE A 118 -6.65 1.06 -5.13
C PHE A 118 -7.33 0.00 -6.04
N GLY A 119 -6.65 -1.11 -6.34
CA GLY A 119 -7.16 -2.16 -7.22
C GLY A 119 -6.95 -1.92 -8.72
N VAL A 120 -6.30 -0.82 -9.10
CA VAL A 120 -5.91 -0.50 -10.48
C VAL A 120 -5.13 -1.63 -11.16
N PRO A 121 -4.12 -2.28 -10.52
CA PRO A 121 -3.36 -3.33 -11.20
C PRO A 121 -4.26 -4.45 -11.74
N VAL A 122 -5.20 -4.94 -10.92
CA VAL A 122 -6.10 -6.03 -11.29
C VAL A 122 -7.11 -5.56 -12.33
N ALA A 123 -7.67 -4.36 -12.19
CA ALA A 123 -8.65 -3.80 -13.12
C ALA A 123 -8.11 -3.65 -14.56
N VAL A 124 -6.82 -3.31 -14.68
CA VAL A 124 -6.16 -3.12 -15.97
C VAL A 124 -5.68 -4.45 -16.54
N ILE A 125 -5.07 -5.30 -15.71
CA ILE A 125 -4.37 -6.49 -16.19
C ILE A 125 -5.31 -7.67 -16.42
N ALA A 126 -6.38 -7.82 -15.65
CA ALA A 126 -7.27 -8.97 -15.81
C ALA A 126 -7.90 -9.03 -17.22
N PRO A 127 -8.43 -7.94 -17.81
CA PRO A 127 -8.87 -7.94 -19.21
C PRO A 127 -7.77 -8.32 -20.21
N ILE A 128 -6.55 -7.83 -20.00
CA ILE A 128 -5.40 -8.14 -20.87
C ILE A 128 -5.11 -9.64 -20.84
N LEU A 129 -5.05 -10.24 -19.65
CA LEU A 129 -4.81 -11.68 -19.50
C LEU A 129 -5.95 -12.53 -20.08
N VAL A 130 -7.21 -12.10 -19.93
CA VAL A 130 -8.35 -12.75 -20.62
C VAL A 130 -8.16 -12.70 -22.14
N GLY A 131 -7.75 -11.56 -22.69
CA GLY A 131 -7.45 -11.40 -24.12
C GLY A 131 -6.32 -12.29 -24.62
N LEU A 132 -5.35 -12.64 -23.75
CA LEU A 132 -4.27 -13.60 -24.03
C LEU A 132 -4.69 -15.07 -23.82
N GLY A 133 -5.96 -15.31 -23.52
CA GLY A 133 -6.56 -16.64 -23.37
C GLY A 133 -6.33 -17.30 -22.02
N PHE A 134 -5.92 -16.55 -20.98
CA PHE A 134 -5.98 -17.07 -19.61
C PHE A 134 -7.43 -17.30 -19.20
N THR A 135 -7.65 -18.29 -18.33
CA THR A 135 -8.98 -18.47 -17.74
C THR A 135 -9.37 -17.22 -16.95
N PRO A 136 -10.67 -16.85 -16.90
CA PRO A 136 -11.13 -15.70 -16.11
C PRO A 136 -10.62 -15.71 -14.66
N LEU A 137 -10.59 -16.89 -14.02
CA LEU A 137 -10.08 -17.06 -12.66
C LEU A 137 -8.59 -16.73 -12.57
N SER A 138 -7.75 -17.32 -13.43
CA SER A 138 -6.32 -17.02 -13.44
C SER A 138 -6.04 -15.56 -13.78
N ALA A 139 -6.81 -14.97 -14.70
CA ALA A 139 -6.67 -13.58 -15.12
C ALA A 139 -6.90 -12.58 -13.97
N VAL A 140 -7.75 -12.90 -12.98
CA VAL A 140 -7.90 -12.09 -11.76
C VAL A 140 -6.85 -12.45 -10.71
N VAL A 141 -6.60 -13.74 -10.49
CA VAL A 141 -5.71 -14.24 -9.41
C VAL A 141 -4.25 -13.80 -9.62
N ILE A 142 -3.74 -13.92 -10.85
CA ILE A 142 -2.35 -13.63 -11.20
C ILE A 142 -1.98 -12.17 -10.84
N PRO A 143 -2.64 -11.13 -11.39
CA PRO A 143 -2.30 -9.75 -11.05
C PRO A 143 -2.57 -9.42 -9.58
N SER A 144 -3.62 -9.99 -8.97
CA SER A 144 -3.95 -9.74 -7.56
C SER A 144 -2.82 -10.18 -6.63
N ILE A 145 -2.25 -11.37 -6.84
CA ILE A 145 -1.11 -11.85 -6.05
C ILE A 145 0.17 -11.12 -6.45
N GLY A 146 0.37 -10.91 -7.76
CA GLY A 146 1.60 -10.35 -8.31
C GLY A 146 1.97 -8.99 -7.72
N HIS A 147 0.99 -8.14 -7.44
CA HIS A 147 1.29 -6.82 -6.88
C HIS A 147 1.29 -6.75 -5.35
N SER A 148 1.05 -7.87 -4.64
CA SER A 148 0.80 -7.88 -3.19
C SER A 148 1.99 -7.41 -2.35
N TRP A 149 3.21 -7.79 -2.72
CA TRP A 149 4.46 -7.37 -2.06
C TRP A 149 4.72 -5.85 -2.20
N ALA A 150 4.22 -5.24 -3.27
CA ALA A 150 4.48 -3.85 -3.61
C ALA A 150 3.59 -2.86 -2.81
N VAL A 151 2.59 -3.33 -2.06
CA VAL A 151 1.53 -2.45 -1.53
C VAL A 151 2.03 -1.43 -0.50
N THR A 152 2.93 -1.79 0.42
CA THR A 152 3.38 -0.88 1.50
C THR A 152 4.06 0.38 0.97
N PHE A 153 5.01 0.23 0.04
CA PHE A 153 5.69 1.34 -0.63
C PHE A 153 4.99 1.74 -1.95
N GLY A 154 3.88 1.09 -2.27
CA GLY A 154 3.05 1.38 -3.44
C GLY A 154 1.99 2.43 -3.14
N SER A 155 1.21 2.79 -4.15
CA SER A 155 0.33 3.97 -4.14
C SER A 155 1.11 5.18 -3.61
N LEU A 156 2.34 5.30 -4.12
CA LEU A 156 3.33 6.31 -3.79
C LEU A 156 3.66 6.41 -2.29
N GLY A 157 3.77 5.26 -1.62
CA GLY A 157 4.15 5.14 -0.21
C GLY A 157 3.05 5.45 0.80
N SER A 158 1.79 5.58 0.39
CA SER A 158 0.70 5.99 1.29
C SER A 158 0.52 5.08 2.52
N SER A 159 0.68 3.76 2.38
CA SER A 159 0.58 2.83 3.51
C SER A 159 1.77 2.94 4.46
N PHE A 160 2.97 3.12 3.92
CA PHE A 160 4.17 3.38 4.72
C PHE A 160 4.10 4.74 5.44
N GLN A 161 3.52 5.77 4.81
CA GLN A 161 3.25 7.05 5.48
C GLN A 161 2.29 6.87 6.65
N ALA A 162 1.20 6.12 6.47
CA ALA A 162 0.26 5.83 7.56
C ALA A 162 0.93 5.08 8.71
N LEU A 163 1.86 4.15 8.42
CA LEU A 163 2.65 3.47 9.44
C LEU A 163 3.48 4.46 10.27
N MET A 164 4.19 5.38 9.61
CA MET A 164 4.97 6.42 10.28
C MET A 164 4.09 7.39 11.07
N ALA A 165 2.96 7.82 10.50
CA ALA A 165 2.03 8.73 11.14
C ALA A 165 1.41 8.12 12.42
N ALA A 166 1.03 6.83 12.37
CA ALA A 166 0.43 6.13 13.50
C ALA A 166 1.42 5.79 14.62
N THR A 167 2.70 5.65 14.30
CA THR A 167 3.75 5.25 15.28
C THR A 167 4.62 6.41 15.73
N GLY A 168 4.65 7.51 14.98
CA GLY A 168 5.57 8.63 15.18
C GLY A 168 7.03 8.31 14.81
N LEU A 169 7.31 7.12 14.27
CA LEU A 169 8.66 6.71 13.88
C LEU A 169 9.03 7.27 12.50
N GLU A 170 10.31 7.58 12.34
CA GLU A 170 10.85 8.08 11.09
C GLU A 170 11.15 6.97 10.08
N TRP A 171 11.13 7.33 8.79
CA TRP A 171 11.28 6.38 7.68
C TRP A 171 12.59 5.60 7.75
N TYR A 172 13.69 6.21 8.20
CA TYR A 172 15.01 5.57 8.23
C TYR A 172 15.08 4.37 9.19
N ASN A 173 14.22 4.33 10.21
CA ASN A 173 14.12 3.19 11.13
C ASN A 173 13.27 2.04 10.57
N LEU A 174 12.27 2.37 9.75
CA LEU A 174 11.25 1.43 9.29
C LEU A 174 11.49 0.89 7.87
N ALA A 175 12.16 1.68 7.02
CA ALA A 175 12.28 1.39 5.60
C ALA A 175 13.06 0.10 5.33
N SER A 176 14.21 -0.07 5.99
CA SER A 176 15.07 -1.25 5.81
C SER A 176 14.35 -2.56 6.22
N PRO A 177 13.84 -2.71 7.46
CA PRO A 177 13.11 -3.92 7.87
C PRO A 177 11.90 -4.24 6.98
N ALA A 178 11.08 -3.23 6.65
CA ALA A 178 9.91 -3.43 5.79
C ALA A 178 10.29 -3.83 4.36
N ALA A 179 11.33 -3.21 3.79
CA ALA A 179 11.80 -3.54 2.44
C ALA A 179 12.42 -4.94 2.37
N ILE A 180 13.12 -5.39 3.42
CA ILE A 180 13.65 -6.77 3.47
C ILE A 180 12.50 -7.79 3.49
N PHE A 181 11.51 -7.60 4.36
CA PHE A 181 10.37 -8.53 4.47
C PHE A 181 9.59 -8.62 3.16
N LEU A 182 9.28 -7.48 2.55
CA LEU A 182 8.57 -7.42 1.28
C LEU A 182 9.44 -7.87 0.09
N GLY A 183 10.75 -7.63 0.12
CA GLY A 183 11.69 -8.10 -0.89
C GLY A 183 11.78 -9.63 -0.92
N ILE A 184 11.84 -10.27 0.24
CA ILE A 184 11.79 -11.74 0.34
C ILE A 184 10.42 -12.25 -0.12
N ALA A 185 9.33 -11.59 0.30
CA ALA A 185 7.98 -11.95 -0.16
C ALA A 185 7.81 -11.77 -1.67
N CYS A 186 8.50 -10.83 -2.31
CA CYS A 186 8.47 -10.62 -3.76
C CYS A 186 8.86 -11.88 -4.53
N ILE A 187 9.95 -12.55 -4.12
CA ILE A 187 10.39 -13.80 -4.74
C ILE A 187 9.31 -14.89 -4.57
N GLY A 188 8.72 -14.99 -3.37
CA GLY A 188 7.60 -15.89 -3.10
C GLY A 188 6.38 -15.60 -3.98
N VAL A 189 6.06 -14.33 -4.21
CA VAL A 189 4.99 -13.88 -5.10
C VAL A 189 5.24 -14.35 -6.54
N GLY A 190 6.48 -14.24 -7.04
CA GLY A 190 6.84 -14.74 -8.37
C GLY A 190 6.59 -16.24 -8.54
N LEU A 191 6.93 -17.04 -7.53
CA LEU A 191 6.62 -18.49 -7.51
C LEU A 191 5.11 -18.74 -7.56
N MET A 192 4.32 -17.96 -6.82
CA MET A 192 2.86 -18.10 -6.78
C MET A 192 2.19 -17.66 -8.08
N VAL A 193 2.70 -16.61 -8.73
CA VAL A 193 2.24 -16.17 -10.04
C VAL A 193 2.50 -17.24 -11.09
N ALA A 194 3.70 -17.83 -11.12
CA ALA A 194 4.03 -18.95 -12.01
C ALA A 194 3.13 -20.17 -11.75
N HIS A 195 2.87 -20.50 -10.48
CA HIS A 195 1.96 -21.57 -10.10
C HIS A 195 0.51 -21.29 -10.55
N ALA A 196 0.03 -20.05 -10.41
CA ALA A 196 -1.31 -19.66 -10.85
C ALA A 196 -1.47 -19.67 -12.37
N ALA A 197 -0.36 -19.50 -13.12
CA ALA A 197 -0.34 -19.52 -14.58
C ALA A 197 -0.35 -20.94 -15.18
N GLY A 198 0.41 -21.88 -14.59
CA GLY A 198 0.49 -23.26 -15.13
C GLY A 198 0.98 -24.32 -14.15
N GLY A 199 0.84 -24.08 -12.85
CA GLY A 199 1.18 -25.02 -11.79
C GLY A 199 2.69 -25.23 -11.58
N TRP A 200 3.03 -26.35 -10.93
CA TRP A 200 4.40 -26.74 -10.63
C TRP A 200 5.33 -26.88 -11.85
N PRO A 201 4.88 -27.39 -13.02
CA PRO A 201 5.74 -27.45 -14.21
C PRO A 201 6.24 -26.06 -14.64
N THR A 202 5.37 -25.05 -14.60
CA THR A 202 5.74 -23.66 -14.93
C THR A 202 6.77 -23.10 -13.95
N ILE A 203 6.64 -23.38 -12.64
CA ILE A 203 7.64 -22.98 -11.65
C ILE A 203 9.00 -23.58 -11.99
N ARG A 204 9.07 -24.90 -12.22
CA ARG A 204 10.35 -25.59 -12.48
C ARG A 204 11.02 -25.05 -13.74
N ARG A 205 10.25 -24.82 -14.80
CA ARG A 205 10.75 -24.31 -16.08
C ARG A 205 11.23 -22.85 -15.99
N LEU A 206 10.50 -22.01 -15.25
CA LEU A 206 10.77 -20.57 -15.14
C LEU A 206 11.46 -20.18 -13.82
N PHE A 207 12.03 -21.14 -13.09
CA PHE A 207 12.64 -20.90 -11.79
C PHE A 207 13.73 -19.82 -11.86
N VAL A 208 14.62 -19.92 -12.86
CA VAL A 208 15.70 -18.94 -13.06
C VAL A 208 15.14 -17.54 -13.36
N PRO A 209 14.24 -17.34 -14.34
CA PRO A 209 13.56 -16.05 -14.52
C PRO A 209 12.88 -15.51 -13.26
N ILE A 210 12.20 -16.37 -12.49
CA ILE A 210 11.51 -15.95 -11.26
C ILE A 210 12.50 -15.40 -10.25
N VAL A 211 13.60 -16.11 -9.99
CA VAL A 211 14.62 -15.68 -9.03
C VAL A 211 15.32 -14.41 -9.51
N LEU A 212 15.69 -14.31 -10.80
CA LEU A 212 16.34 -13.12 -11.34
C LEU A 212 15.46 -11.87 -11.27
N LEU A 213 14.20 -11.98 -11.69
CA LEU A 213 13.23 -10.89 -11.62
C LEU A 213 12.97 -10.50 -10.17
N GLY A 214 12.66 -11.47 -9.31
CA GLY A 214 12.34 -11.23 -7.90
C GLY A 214 13.50 -10.59 -7.16
N PHE A 215 14.73 -11.06 -7.39
CA PHE A 215 15.92 -10.49 -6.80
C PHE A 215 16.17 -9.06 -7.26
N ALA A 216 16.09 -8.77 -8.56
CA ALA A 216 16.26 -7.42 -9.09
C ALA A 216 15.21 -6.45 -8.52
N MET A 217 13.94 -6.86 -8.50
CA MET A 217 12.83 -6.08 -7.95
C MET A 217 13.01 -5.83 -6.44
N ALA A 218 13.44 -6.84 -5.68
CA ALA A 218 13.69 -6.75 -4.24
C ALA A 218 14.88 -5.84 -3.90
N VAL A 219 15.99 -5.96 -4.63
CA VAL A 219 17.18 -5.10 -4.43
C VAL A 219 16.84 -3.64 -4.72
N VAL A 220 16.15 -3.37 -5.83
CA VAL A 220 15.76 -1.99 -6.17
C VAL A 220 14.76 -1.43 -5.17
N LEU A 221 13.82 -2.24 -4.67
CA LEU A 221 12.94 -1.83 -3.56
C LEU A 221 13.77 -1.43 -2.33
N TYR A 222 14.68 -2.30 -1.89
CA TYR A 222 15.52 -2.07 -0.71
C TYR A 222 16.34 -0.80 -0.84
N VAL A 223 17.15 -0.70 -1.89
CA VAL A 223 18.04 0.44 -2.14
C VAL A 223 17.24 1.74 -2.20
N SER A 224 16.15 1.78 -2.96
CA SER A 224 15.32 2.97 -3.09
C SER A 224 14.71 3.38 -1.75
N ALA A 225 14.15 2.43 -1.00
CA ALA A 225 13.54 2.72 0.29
C ALA A 225 14.57 3.25 1.31
N THR A 226 15.78 2.67 1.34
CA THR A 226 16.83 3.08 2.29
C THR A 226 17.54 4.39 1.91
N LEU A 227 17.49 4.79 0.64
CA LEU A 227 18.01 6.09 0.19
C LEU A 227 17.04 7.26 0.43
N GLY A 228 15.87 7.02 1.01
CA GLY A 228 14.84 8.04 1.23
C GLY A 228 13.81 8.16 0.11
N LEU A 229 13.94 7.36 -0.96
CA LEU A 229 13.01 7.27 -2.10
C LEU A 229 11.86 6.28 -1.82
N TRP A 230 11.51 6.06 -0.55
CA TRP A 230 10.49 5.09 -0.12
C TRP A 230 9.10 5.35 -0.73
N ASN A 231 8.79 6.59 -1.09
CA ASN A 231 7.55 6.98 -1.75
C ASN A 231 7.45 6.49 -3.20
N ILE A 232 8.56 6.12 -3.84
CA ILE A 232 8.56 5.55 -5.21
C ILE A 232 9.26 4.19 -5.28
N ALA A 233 9.60 3.59 -4.14
CA ALA A 233 10.43 2.37 -4.09
C ALA A 233 9.75 1.18 -4.77
N SER A 234 8.46 0.93 -4.52
CA SER A 234 7.72 -0.14 -5.23
C SER A 234 7.59 0.12 -6.72
N PHE A 235 7.44 1.39 -7.12
CA PHE A 235 7.39 1.77 -8.53
C PHE A 235 8.70 1.45 -9.23
N LEU A 236 9.84 1.84 -8.63
CA LEU A 236 11.17 1.55 -9.15
C LEU A 236 11.44 0.04 -9.17
N GLY A 237 11.02 -0.69 -8.14
CA GLY A 237 11.08 -2.15 -8.09
C GLY A 237 10.32 -2.79 -9.26
N GLY A 238 9.06 -2.41 -9.50
CA GLY A 238 8.28 -2.89 -10.63
C GLY A 238 8.90 -2.54 -11.99
N LEU A 239 9.43 -1.32 -12.15
CA LEU A 239 10.12 -0.89 -13.35
C LEU A 239 11.39 -1.71 -13.61
N ALA A 240 12.19 -2.00 -12.58
CA ALA A 240 13.33 -2.88 -12.69
C ALA A 240 12.92 -4.29 -13.15
N GLY A 241 11.82 -4.82 -12.62
CA GLY A 241 11.22 -6.07 -13.09
C GLY A 241 10.91 -6.04 -14.59
N LEU A 242 10.28 -4.98 -15.09
CA LEU A 242 10.00 -4.83 -16.53
C LEU A 242 11.26 -4.73 -17.39
N LEU A 243 12.27 -3.99 -16.94
CA LEU A 243 13.54 -3.83 -17.65
C LEU A 243 14.29 -5.16 -17.77
N ILE A 244 14.34 -5.95 -16.69
CA ILE A 244 14.97 -7.28 -16.68
C ILE A 244 14.11 -8.33 -17.39
N ALA A 245 12.79 -8.17 -17.37
CA ALA A 245 11.87 -9.06 -18.08
C ALA A 245 12.03 -8.95 -19.60
N TYR A 246 12.39 -7.79 -20.14
CA TYR A 246 12.58 -7.59 -21.59
C TYR A 246 13.57 -8.58 -22.24
N PRO A 247 14.85 -8.69 -21.81
CA PRO A 247 15.78 -9.66 -22.37
C PRO A 247 15.40 -11.12 -22.04
N LEU A 248 14.79 -11.38 -20.89
CA LEU A 248 14.33 -12.73 -20.52
C LEU A 248 13.17 -13.19 -21.39
N ALA A 249 12.18 -12.33 -21.64
CA ALA A 249 11.05 -12.60 -22.52
C ALA A 249 11.51 -12.95 -23.94
N ARG A 250 12.60 -12.32 -24.41
CA ARG A 250 13.27 -12.65 -25.67
C ARG A 250 14.05 -13.97 -25.68
N LYS A 251 14.40 -14.53 -24.52
CA LYS A 251 15.04 -15.85 -24.44
C LYS A 251 14.00 -16.97 -24.42
N TYR A 252 12.84 -16.69 -23.83
CA TYR A 252 11.73 -17.63 -23.68
C TYR A 252 10.59 -17.25 -24.63
N HIS A 253 10.86 -17.25 -25.94
CA HIS A 253 9.82 -17.05 -26.95
C HIS A 253 8.94 -18.30 -27.05
N GLY A 254 7.62 -18.12 -27.06
CA GLY A 254 6.69 -19.16 -27.51
C GLY A 254 6.58 -19.19 -29.04
N ASP A 255 5.94 -20.22 -29.59
CA ASP A 255 5.92 -20.51 -31.04
C ASP A 255 5.11 -19.55 -31.93
N ASN A 256 4.45 -18.53 -31.37
CA ASN A 256 3.58 -17.63 -32.13
C ASN A 256 4.12 -16.20 -32.15
N ASN A 257 4.66 -15.79 -33.30
CA ASN A 257 5.19 -14.45 -33.52
C ASN A 257 4.23 -13.64 -34.40
N GLN A 258 3.06 -13.27 -33.86
CA GLN A 258 2.15 -12.29 -34.49
C GLN A 258 2.30 -10.91 -33.85
N ASN A 259 3.53 -10.49 -33.58
CA ASN A 259 3.77 -9.19 -32.96
C ASN A 259 3.68 -8.09 -34.03
N GLY A 260 2.59 -7.31 -33.98
CA GLY A 260 2.48 -6.06 -34.73
C GLY A 260 3.62 -5.10 -34.40
N LYS A 261 3.85 -4.09 -35.27
CA LYS A 261 4.85 -3.05 -34.98
C LYS A 261 4.41 -2.23 -33.76
N LEU A 262 5.24 -2.22 -32.72
CA LEU A 262 5.05 -1.35 -31.56
C LEU A 262 5.25 0.12 -31.95
N ASP A 263 4.26 0.97 -31.66
CA ASP A 263 4.44 2.42 -31.75
C ASP A 263 5.34 2.90 -30.59
N THR A 264 6.64 2.91 -30.86
CA THR A 264 7.66 3.30 -29.89
C THR A 264 7.48 4.76 -29.45
N ARG A 265 6.99 5.63 -30.34
CA ARG A 265 6.76 7.04 -30.02
C ARG A 265 5.61 7.19 -29.03
N ALA A 266 4.50 6.49 -29.26
CA ALA A 266 3.37 6.47 -28.33
C ALA A 266 3.79 5.91 -26.96
N LEU A 267 4.61 4.85 -26.93
CA LEU A 267 5.11 4.27 -25.70
C LEU A 267 6.03 5.23 -24.91
N LEU A 268 6.96 5.92 -25.59
CA LEU A 268 7.83 6.91 -24.95
C LEU A 268 7.04 8.08 -24.37
N ILE A 269 6.03 8.56 -25.10
CA ILE A 269 5.11 9.59 -24.59
C ILE A 269 4.37 9.04 -23.38
N ALA A 270 3.78 7.85 -23.45
CA ALA A 270 3.06 7.24 -22.33
C ALA A 270 3.93 7.12 -21.07
N LEU A 271 5.19 6.70 -21.19
CA LEU A 271 6.14 6.58 -20.09
C LEU A 271 6.62 7.93 -19.52
N SER A 272 6.52 9.01 -20.29
CA SER A 272 7.04 10.33 -19.89
C SER A 272 6.44 10.86 -18.58
N GLY A 273 5.16 10.64 -18.31
CA GLY A 273 4.52 11.09 -17.06
C GLY A 273 5.14 10.44 -15.82
N TYR A 274 5.60 9.19 -15.93
CA TYR A 274 6.32 8.50 -14.86
C TYR A 274 7.80 8.86 -14.82
N ALA A 275 8.44 9.09 -15.97
CA ALA A 275 9.80 9.61 -16.02
C ALA A 275 9.91 10.96 -15.31
N VAL A 276 8.93 11.85 -15.51
CA VAL A 276 8.81 13.14 -14.80
C VAL A 276 8.77 12.94 -13.29
N LEU A 277 7.95 11.99 -12.81
CA LEU A 277 7.88 11.67 -11.38
C LEU A 277 9.26 11.28 -10.81
N VAL A 278 9.98 10.39 -11.50
CA VAL A 278 11.32 9.95 -11.09
C VAL A 278 12.28 11.13 -11.07
N VAL A 279 12.34 11.91 -12.15
CA VAL A 279 13.24 13.05 -12.29
C VAL A 279 13.00 14.09 -11.21
N ILE A 280 11.74 14.48 -10.96
CA ILE A 280 11.42 15.47 -9.92
C ILE A 280 11.75 14.92 -8.54
N THR A 281 11.42 13.66 -8.26
CA THR A 281 11.72 13.05 -6.95
C THR A 281 13.23 13.04 -6.69
N LEU A 282 14.03 12.60 -7.67
CA LEU A 282 15.49 12.61 -7.58
C LEU A 282 16.04 14.03 -7.44
N ALA A 283 15.53 15.00 -8.21
CA ALA A 283 15.94 16.39 -8.11
C ALA A 283 15.70 16.96 -6.71
N VAL A 284 14.51 16.74 -6.14
CA VAL A 284 14.15 17.24 -4.80
C VAL A 284 14.93 16.54 -3.69
N GLN A 285 15.25 15.26 -3.84
CA GLN A 285 15.91 14.48 -2.78
C GLN A 285 17.43 14.55 -2.83
N LEU A 286 18.03 14.58 -4.02
CA LEU A 286 19.48 14.46 -4.22
C LEU A 286 20.18 15.80 -4.47
N ILE A 287 19.49 16.82 -4.99
CA ILE A 287 20.10 18.13 -5.25
C ILE A 287 19.96 19.00 -3.98
N PRO A 288 21.05 19.33 -3.25
CA PRO A 288 20.95 20.04 -1.98
C PRO A 288 20.29 21.41 -2.12
N THR A 289 20.56 22.12 -3.21
CA THR A 289 19.95 23.43 -3.52
C THR A 289 18.43 23.33 -3.60
N VAL A 290 17.90 22.38 -4.36
CA VAL A 290 16.45 22.17 -4.50
C VAL A 290 15.84 21.75 -3.17
N LYS A 291 16.50 20.83 -2.46
CA LYS A 291 16.06 20.33 -1.16
C LYS A 291 15.93 21.44 -0.11
N ASN A 292 16.90 22.36 -0.07
CA ASN A 292 16.92 23.47 0.86
C ASN A 292 15.88 24.54 0.48
N THR A 293 15.79 24.90 -0.81
CA THR A 293 14.82 25.88 -1.30
C THR A 293 13.38 25.43 -1.09
N LEU A 294 13.06 24.14 -1.23
CA LEU A 294 11.72 23.60 -0.95
C LEU A 294 11.51 23.26 0.54
N GLY A 295 12.55 23.35 1.36
CA GLY A 295 12.54 23.00 2.77
C GLY A 295 12.16 24.15 3.72
N PHE A 296 11.88 25.34 3.20
CA PHE A 296 11.72 26.56 4.01
C PHE A 296 10.48 26.54 4.93
N LEU A 297 9.38 25.93 4.48
CA LEU A 297 8.13 25.88 5.25
C LEU A 297 7.89 24.48 5.81
N VAL A 298 8.04 24.35 7.13
CA VAL A 298 7.78 23.09 7.86
C VAL A 298 6.75 23.35 8.95
N ILE A 299 5.59 22.73 8.83
CA ILE A 299 4.57 22.76 9.89
C ILE A 299 5.03 21.80 10.98
N LYS A 300 5.17 22.33 12.20
CA LYS A 300 5.57 21.58 13.39
C LYS A 300 4.79 22.13 14.59
N VAL A 301 3.80 21.36 15.03
CA VAL A 301 2.92 21.76 16.13
C VAL A 301 3.35 21.06 17.42
N PRO A 302 3.68 21.77 18.51
CA PRO A 302 3.87 21.16 19.82
C PRO A 302 2.51 20.79 20.43
N PHE A 303 2.44 19.62 21.06
CA PHE A 303 1.26 19.18 21.80
C PHE A 303 1.60 19.08 23.29
N PRO A 304 0.74 19.62 24.19
CA PRO A 304 0.97 19.57 25.63
C PRO A 304 0.80 18.15 26.17
N GLU A 305 1.27 17.93 27.40
CA GLU A 305 0.90 16.74 28.17
C GLU A 305 -0.60 16.77 28.43
N VAL A 306 -1.27 15.63 28.29
CA VAL A 306 -2.68 15.48 28.66
C VAL A 306 -2.86 14.27 29.56
N ARG A 307 -3.85 14.34 30.44
CA ARG A 307 -4.14 13.30 31.42
C ARG A 307 -5.61 12.91 31.40
N THR A 308 -5.91 11.63 31.59
CA THR A 308 -7.27 11.20 31.87
C THR A 308 -7.60 11.43 33.35
N ASN A 309 -8.90 11.52 33.67
CA ASN A 309 -9.37 11.60 35.06
C ASN A 309 -9.01 10.34 35.88
N LEU A 310 -8.69 9.23 35.20
CA LEU A 310 -8.21 8.00 35.81
C LEU A 310 -6.68 7.95 35.97
N GLY A 311 -5.97 9.04 35.66
CA GLY A 311 -4.53 9.16 35.88
C GLY A 311 -3.63 8.66 34.75
N TYR A 312 -4.17 8.27 33.59
CA TYR A 312 -3.34 7.90 32.45
C TYR A 312 -2.72 9.16 31.82
N ILE A 313 -1.39 9.19 31.68
CA ILE A 313 -0.64 10.34 31.19
C ILE A 313 -0.20 10.08 29.75
N THR A 314 -0.54 11.00 28.85
CA THR A 314 0.07 11.10 27.53
C THR A 314 1.10 12.22 27.55
N PRO A 315 2.41 11.92 27.42
CA PRO A 315 3.45 12.91 27.58
C PRO A 315 3.39 13.99 26.49
N ALA A 316 3.84 15.20 26.85
CA ALA A 316 4.04 16.29 25.90
C ALA A 316 5.00 15.87 24.78
N GLY A 317 4.78 16.37 23.57
CA GLY A 317 5.60 15.98 22.45
C GLY A 317 5.38 16.84 21.21
N LEU A 318 6.32 16.71 20.27
CA LEU A 318 6.21 17.37 18.98
C LEU A 318 5.34 16.52 18.05
N GLY A 319 4.41 17.18 17.37
CA GLY A 319 3.67 16.60 16.25
C GLY A 319 4.59 16.23 15.09
N ARG A 320 4.03 15.44 14.16
CA ARG A 320 4.69 15.08 12.91
C ARG A 320 5.10 16.34 12.14
N LYS A 321 6.34 16.39 11.68
CA LYS A 321 6.84 17.49 10.83
C LYS A 321 6.29 17.33 9.42
N ILE A 322 5.61 18.35 8.90
CA ILE A 322 5.09 18.36 7.52
C ILE A 322 5.84 19.43 6.73
N PRO A 323 6.88 19.06 5.96
CA PRO A 323 7.61 20.02 5.13
C PRO A 323 6.83 20.31 3.84
N LEU A 324 5.98 21.34 3.81
CA LEU A 324 4.89 21.47 2.83
C LEU A 324 5.32 21.28 1.36
N PHE A 325 6.37 21.96 0.91
CA PHE A 325 6.84 21.91 -0.49
C PHE A 325 7.81 20.76 -0.80
N ARG A 326 8.42 20.17 0.23
CA ARG A 326 9.26 18.96 0.11
C ARG A 326 8.48 17.68 0.43
N HIS A 327 7.22 17.82 0.85
CA HIS A 327 6.37 16.70 1.21
C HIS A 327 6.16 15.81 -0.02
N ALA A 328 6.06 14.49 0.17
CA ALA A 328 5.86 13.56 -0.93
C ALA A 328 4.61 13.92 -1.76
N GLY A 329 3.52 14.37 -1.10
CA GLY A 329 2.33 14.87 -1.78
C GLY A 329 2.61 16.06 -2.71
N ALA A 330 3.46 17.01 -2.31
CA ALA A 330 3.79 18.16 -3.16
C ALA A 330 4.60 17.75 -4.40
N ILE A 331 5.60 16.87 -4.22
CA ILE A 331 6.40 16.30 -5.31
C ILE A 331 5.50 15.63 -6.35
N LEU A 332 4.49 14.88 -5.90
CA LEU A 332 3.50 14.23 -6.75
C LEU A 332 2.60 15.24 -7.48
N THR A 333 2.22 16.33 -6.83
CA THR A 333 1.45 17.40 -7.46
C THR A 333 2.25 18.05 -8.58
N TYR A 334 3.52 18.39 -8.37
CA TYR A 334 4.39 18.95 -9.41
C TYR A 334 4.53 17.99 -10.59
N SER A 335 4.72 16.71 -10.30
CA SER A 335 4.81 15.65 -11.30
C SER A 335 3.52 15.52 -12.12
N SER A 336 2.36 15.61 -11.46
CA SER A 336 1.04 15.56 -12.10
C SER A 336 0.81 16.73 -13.04
N ILE A 337 1.21 17.95 -12.62
CA ILE A 337 1.08 19.16 -13.45
C ILE A 337 1.94 19.04 -14.70
N ILE A 338 3.21 18.65 -14.55
CA ILE A 338 4.14 18.54 -15.68
C ILE A 338 3.71 17.40 -16.63
N ALA A 339 3.32 16.24 -16.09
CA ALA A 339 2.80 15.14 -16.89
C ALA A 339 1.53 15.55 -17.68
N TYR A 340 0.61 16.28 -17.05
CA TYR A 340 -0.57 16.83 -17.72
C TYR A 340 -0.19 17.74 -18.89
N LEU A 341 0.79 18.63 -18.71
CA LEU A 341 1.24 19.51 -19.79
C LEU A 341 1.87 18.75 -20.96
N ILE A 342 2.65 17.70 -20.68
CA ILE A 342 3.24 16.84 -21.71
C ILE A 342 2.16 16.12 -22.51
N TYR A 343 1.21 15.47 -21.84
CA TYR A 343 0.13 14.73 -22.50
C TYR A 343 -0.84 15.67 -23.26
N LYS A 344 -1.08 16.88 -22.75
CA LYS A 344 -1.83 17.91 -23.45
C LYS A 344 -1.13 18.33 -24.73
N ARG A 345 0.18 18.57 -24.69
CA ARG A 345 0.97 18.94 -25.87
C ARG A 345 1.07 17.80 -26.89
N ALA A 346 1.05 16.55 -26.43
CA ALA A 346 1.00 15.37 -27.29
C ALA A 346 -0.39 15.09 -27.89
N GLY A 347 -1.42 15.87 -27.55
CA GLY A 347 -2.78 15.71 -28.09
C GLY A 347 -3.55 14.49 -27.54
N LEU A 348 -3.13 13.93 -26.40
CA LEU A 348 -3.74 12.72 -25.83
C LEU A 348 -5.04 12.97 -25.07
N TYR A 349 -5.36 14.23 -24.78
CA TYR A 349 -6.57 14.59 -24.03
C TYR A 349 -7.71 15.03 -24.93
N LYS A 350 -8.91 14.52 -24.62
CA LYS A 350 -10.17 15.04 -25.17
C LYS A 350 -10.55 16.37 -24.50
N ALA A 351 -11.36 17.19 -25.18
CA ALA A 351 -11.92 18.42 -24.61
C ALA A 351 -12.54 18.19 -23.22
N GLY A 352 -12.31 19.10 -22.27
CA GLY A 352 -12.79 18.96 -20.89
C GLY A 352 -12.03 17.97 -20.00
N ALA A 353 -10.88 17.43 -20.43
CA ALA A 353 -10.09 16.47 -19.65
C ALA A 353 -9.71 16.97 -18.25
N LEU A 354 -9.34 18.24 -18.10
CA LEU A 354 -8.98 18.80 -16.79
C LEU A 354 -10.14 18.67 -15.78
N GLY A 355 -11.36 18.99 -16.21
CA GLY A 355 -12.56 18.84 -15.39
C GLY A 355 -12.81 17.38 -15.01
N ARG A 356 -12.67 16.43 -15.94
CA ARG A 356 -12.83 14.99 -15.66
C ARG A 356 -11.74 14.43 -14.74
N ILE A 357 -10.51 14.93 -14.84
CA ILE A 357 -9.40 14.56 -13.97
C ILE A 357 -9.68 15.05 -12.55
N LEU A 358 -9.97 16.35 -12.37
CA LEU A 358 -10.21 16.93 -11.05
C LEU A 358 -11.47 16.35 -10.40
N ASN A 359 -12.57 16.28 -11.14
CA ASN A 359 -13.84 15.78 -10.62
C ASN A 359 -13.76 14.30 -10.25
N GLY A 360 -13.10 13.49 -11.08
CA GLY A 360 -12.83 12.08 -10.79
C GLY A 360 -11.91 11.89 -9.58
N THR A 361 -10.94 12.80 -9.38
CA THR A 361 -10.06 12.79 -8.20
C THR A 361 -10.84 13.08 -6.93
N ILE A 362 -11.63 14.16 -6.92
CA ILE A 362 -12.45 14.56 -5.77
C ILE A 362 -13.42 13.43 -5.38
N HIS A 363 -14.25 12.97 -6.30
CA HIS A 363 -15.29 11.97 -6.00
C HIS A 363 -14.71 10.66 -5.45
N ARG A 364 -13.58 10.20 -6.00
CA ARG A 364 -12.96 8.94 -5.57
C ARG A 364 -12.26 9.06 -4.23
N VAL A 365 -11.53 10.15 -4.01
CA VAL A 365 -10.68 10.32 -2.81
C VAL A 365 -11.48 10.82 -1.61
N MET A 366 -12.60 11.54 -1.81
CA MET A 366 -13.48 12.05 -0.75
C MET A 366 -13.93 10.97 0.24
N SER A 367 -14.52 9.88 -0.25
CA SER A 367 -15.00 8.80 0.61
C SER A 367 -13.86 8.15 1.39
N SER A 368 -12.70 7.95 0.75
CA SER A 368 -11.50 7.44 1.42
C SER A 368 -10.97 8.43 2.46
N SER A 369 -11.08 9.74 2.23
CA SER A 369 -10.59 10.78 3.13
C SER A 369 -11.35 10.79 4.45
N VAL A 370 -12.68 10.68 4.40
CA VAL A 370 -13.52 10.60 5.60
C VAL A 370 -13.19 9.34 6.41
N GLY A 371 -12.99 8.20 5.74
CA GLY A 371 -12.58 6.96 6.41
C GLY A 371 -11.23 7.08 7.12
N ILE A 372 -10.23 7.62 6.44
CA ILE A 372 -8.88 7.82 7.01
C ILE A 372 -8.93 8.81 8.17
N ALA A 373 -9.61 9.95 8.01
CA ALA A 373 -9.76 10.94 9.07
C ALA A 373 -10.40 10.34 10.32
N SER A 374 -11.49 9.57 10.14
CA SER A 374 -12.19 8.90 11.24
C SER A 374 -11.31 7.84 11.91
N MET A 375 -10.61 7.02 11.14
CA MET A 375 -9.73 5.98 11.69
C MET A 375 -8.51 6.57 12.42
N ILE A 376 -7.93 7.67 11.91
CA ILE A 376 -6.83 8.38 12.58
C ILE A 376 -7.35 9.01 13.88
N ALA A 377 -8.51 9.68 13.85
CA ALA A 377 -9.13 10.25 15.04
C ALA A 377 -9.39 9.17 16.10
N MET A 378 -9.97 8.04 15.69
CA MET A 378 -10.16 6.88 16.56
C MET A 378 -8.84 6.41 17.17
N ALA A 379 -7.81 6.19 16.35
CA ALA A 379 -6.51 5.69 16.80
C ALA A 379 -5.84 6.65 17.80
N VAL A 380 -5.86 7.96 17.53
CA VAL A 380 -5.28 8.97 18.43
C VAL A 380 -6.06 9.07 19.74
N VAL A 381 -7.39 9.05 19.70
CA VAL A 381 -8.23 9.01 20.91
C VAL A 381 -7.92 7.78 21.74
N MET A 382 -7.87 6.59 21.12
CA MET A 382 -7.52 5.35 21.81
C MET A 382 -6.09 5.37 22.38
N GLN A 383 -5.16 6.05 21.73
CA GLN A 383 -3.78 6.17 22.20
C GLN A 383 -3.70 7.10 23.40
N HIS A 384 -4.32 8.28 23.33
CA HIS A 384 -4.25 9.28 24.38
C HIS A 384 -5.07 8.91 25.63
N SER A 385 -6.14 8.13 25.46
CA SER A 385 -6.98 7.65 26.57
C SER A 385 -6.43 6.42 27.30
N GLY A 386 -5.37 5.79 26.79
CA GLY A 386 -4.80 4.56 27.35
C GLY A 386 -5.53 3.26 26.95
N MET A 387 -6.51 3.34 26.06
CA MET A 387 -7.16 2.14 25.48
C MET A 387 -6.15 1.28 24.72
N THR A 388 -5.25 1.90 23.96
CA THR A 388 -4.20 1.19 23.21
C THR A 388 -3.22 0.45 24.14
N ASP A 389 -2.83 1.07 25.26
CA ASP A 389 -1.98 0.43 26.27
C ASP A 389 -2.68 -0.77 26.91
N THR A 390 -3.97 -0.63 27.23
CA THR A 390 -4.80 -1.71 27.78
C THR A 390 -4.88 -2.90 26.84
N LEU A 391 -5.10 -2.66 25.54
CA LEU A 391 -5.10 -3.72 24.52
C LEU A 391 -3.73 -4.37 24.38
N ALA A 392 -2.67 -3.55 24.39
CA ALA A 392 -1.30 -4.05 24.25
C ALA A 392 -0.90 -4.97 25.40
N ARG A 393 -1.28 -4.64 26.64
CA ARG A 393 -1.05 -5.50 27.81
C ARG A 393 -1.78 -6.83 27.69
N GLY A 394 -3.06 -6.81 27.29
CA GLY A 394 -3.82 -8.04 27.08
C GLY A 394 -3.24 -8.93 25.98
N LEU A 395 -2.71 -8.34 24.88
CA LEU A 395 -1.99 -9.10 23.86
C LEU A 395 -0.64 -9.63 24.37
N ALA A 396 0.09 -8.83 25.15
CA ALA A 396 1.37 -9.24 25.74
C ALA A 396 1.19 -10.41 26.71
N GLU A 397 0.18 -10.38 27.56
CA GLU A 397 -0.14 -11.43 28.53
C GLU A 397 -0.72 -12.68 27.84
N GLY A 398 -1.62 -12.51 26.86
CA GLY A 398 -2.31 -13.63 26.22
C GLY A 398 -1.50 -14.33 25.12
N VAL A 399 -0.75 -13.59 24.31
CA VAL A 399 0.04 -14.14 23.19
C VAL A 399 1.51 -14.33 23.56
N GLY A 400 2.07 -13.42 24.38
CA GLY A 400 3.44 -13.50 24.87
C GLY A 400 4.48 -13.68 23.78
N ARG A 401 5.35 -14.68 23.94
CA ARG A 401 6.48 -14.94 23.03
C ARG A 401 6.09 -15.29 21.60
N ALA A 402 4.84 -15.70 21.36
CA ALA A 402 4.35 -16.00 20.03
C ALA A 402 4.00 -14.73 19.22
N PHE A 403 4.02 -13.55 19.85
CA PHE A 403 3.55 -12.31 19.24
C PHE A 403 4.20 -11.95 17.89
N PRO A 404 5.53 -12.14 17.66
CA PRO A 404 6.13 -11.87 16.36
C PRO A 404 5.51 -12.71 15.22
N ALA A 405 5.08 -13.94 15.50
CA ALA A 405 4.41 -14.78 14.53
C ALA A 405 2.97 -14.32 14.25
N ILE A 406 2.31 -13.68 15.21
CA ILE A 406 0.92 -13.20 15.09
C ILE A 406 0.85 -11.78 14.49
N ALA A 407 1.89 -10.96 14.68
CA ALA A 407 1.95 -9.59 14.21
C ALA A 407 1.54 -9.40 12.73
N PRO A 408 2.06 -10.16 11.74
CA PRO A 408 1.66 -9.98 10.35
C PRO A 408 0.22 -10.42 10.08
N TRP A 409 -0.35 -11.34 10.87
CA TRP A 409 -1.76 -11.74 10.73
C TRP A 409 -2.73 -10.65 11.18
N ILE A 410 -2.41 -9.92 12.24
CA ILE A 410 -3.18 -8.73 12.66
C ILE A 410 -3.18 -7.70 11.52
N GLY A 411 -2.02 -7.46 10.92
CA GLY A 411 -1.89 -6.55 9.78
C GLY A 411 -2.71 -7.00 8.57
N ALA A 412 -2.61 -8.29 8.24
CA ALA A 412 -3.35 -8.90 7.14
C ALA A 412 -4.86 -8.85 7.36
N LEU A 413 -5.33 -9.16 8.57
CA LEU A 413 -6.74 -9.11 8.94
C LEU A 413 -7.28 -7.68 8.81
N GLY A 414 -6.58 -6.69 9.38
CA GLY A 414 -6.97 -5.29 9.25
C GLY A 414 -7.06 -4.82 7.80
N ALA A 415 -6.12 -5.24 6.95
CA ALA A 415 -6.10 -4.85 5.55
C ALA A 415 -7.12 -5.59 4.68
N PHE A 416 -7.36 -6.87 4.96
CA PHE A 416 -8.39 -7.69 4.32
C PHE A 416 -9.78 -7.08 4.55
N MET A 417 -10.06 -6.69 5.77
CA MET A 417 -11.38 -6.18 6.17
C MET A 417 -11.61 -4.77 5.67
N THR A 418 -10.59 -3.92 5.76
CA THR A 418 -10.69 -2.52 5.33
C THR A 418 -10.50 -2.31 3.83
N GLY A 419 -9.94 -3.30 3.13
CA GLY A 419 -9.50 -3.18 1.74
C GLY A 419 -8.22 -2.35 1.54
N SER A 420 -7.55 -1.95 2.62
CA SER A 420 -6.44 -0.99 2.57
C SER A 420 -5.38 -1.26 3.64
N ASN A 421 -4.13 -1.46 3.20
CA ASN A 421 -2.99 -1.54 4.11
C ASN A 421 -2.78 -0.21 4.89
N THR A 422 -3.11 0.92 4.27
CA THR A 422 -3.10 2.24 4.92
C THR A 422 -4.02 2.27 6.13
N ASN A 423 -5.26 1.78 5.97
CA ASN A 423 -6.22 1.72 7.08
C ASN A 423 -5.78 0.71 8.16
N SER A 424 -5.23 -0.44 7.77
CA SER A 424 -4.67 -1.41 8.71
C SER A 424 -3.55 -0.80 9.57
N ASN A 425 -2.63 -0.06 8.95
CA ASN A 425 -1.55 0.62 9.66
C ASN A 425 -2.08 1.72 10.59
N VAL A 426 -3.05 2.53 10.16
CA VAL A 426 -3.68 3.54 11.03
C VAL A 426 -4.27 2.92 12.29
N VAL A 427 -4.98 1.80 12.17
CA VAL A 427 -5.72 1.19 13.29
C VAL A 427 -4.79 0.41 14.22
N PHE A 428 -3.85 -0.37 13.67
CA PHE A 428 -3.15 -1.41 14.44
C PHE A 428 -1.68 -1.12 14.70
N ALA A 429 -1.03 -0.18 14.00
CA ALA A 429 0.41 0.02 14.17
C ALA A 429 0.80 0.51 15.56
N ALA A 430 0.04 1.43 16.15
CA ALA A 430 0.30 1.91 17.52
C ALA A 430 0.14 0.78 18.55
N LEU A 431 -0.88 -0.07 18.38
CA LEU A 431 -1.09 -1.26 19.20
C LEU A 431 0.08 -2.25 19.09
N GLN A 432 0.52 -2.54 17.86
CA GLN A 432 1.65 -3.42 17.57
C GLN A 432 2.95 -2.91 18.19
N MET A 433 3.23 -1.61 18.00
CA MET A 433 4.38 -0.93 18.61
C MET A 433 4.36 -1.06 20.13
N ARG A 434 3.21 -0.77 20.76
CA ARG A 434 3.09 -0.81 22.21
C ARG A 434 3.23 -2.23 22.76
N THR A 435 2.66 -3.22 22.07
CA THR A 435 2.77 -4.63 22.47
C THR A 435 4.23 -5.10 22.36
N ALA A 436 4.93 -4.72 21.29
CA ALA A 436 6.36 -5.00 21.14
C ALA A 436 7.20 -4.41 22.27
N GLN A 437 6.93 -3.15 22.66
CA GLN A 437 7.61 -2.49 23.79
C GLN A 437 7.39 -3.23 25.11
N LEU A 438 6.15 -3.65 25.39
CA LEU A 438 5.83 -4.39 26.63
C LEU A 438 6.50 -5.77 26.69
N LEU A 439 6.65 -6.43 25.54
CA LEU A 439 7.30 -7.74 25.43
C LEU A 439 8.82 -7.65 25.27
N GLY A 440 9.39 -6.45 25.19
CA GLY A 440 10.83 -6.26 24.94
C GLY A 440 11.29 -6.66 23.54
N PHE A 441 10.38 -6.73 22.57
CA PHE A 441 10.70 -7.04 21.19
C PHE A 441 11.09 -5.80 20.38
N SER A 442 11.93 -6.00 19.37
CA SER A 442 12.29 -4.94 18.44
C SER A 442 11.05 -4.40 17.70
N VAL A 443 10.70 -3.16 18.04
CA VAL A 443 9.53 -2.45 17.51
C VAL A 443 9.57 -2.38 15.99
N VAL A 444 10.73 -2.11 15.40
CA VAL A 444 10.84 -1.91 13.94
C VAL A 444 10.56 -3.18 13.14
N TYR A 445 10.93 -4.36 13.64
CA TYR A 445 10.63 -5.64 12.97
C TYR A 445 9.17 -6.06 13.14
N ILE A 446 8.57 -5.80 14.30
CA ILE A 446 7.13 -6.03 14.49
C ILE A 446 6.31 -5.13 13.56
N LEU A 447 6.69 -3.85 13.43
CA LEU A 447 6.01 -2.93 12.52
C LEU A 447 6.25 -3.26 11.04
N ALA A 448 7.43 -3.77 10.69
CA ALA A 448 7.70 -4.34 9.38
C ALA A 448 6.81 -5.55 9.09
N ALA A 449 6.66 -6.47 10.06
CA ALA A 449 5.75 -7.61 9.95
C ALA A 449 4.30 -7.15 9.78
N GLN A 450 3.82 -6.21 10.60
CA GLN A 450 2.49 -5.62 10.54
C GLN A 450 2.17 -5.07 9.14
N THR A 451 3.04 -4.20 8.61
CA THR A 451 2.75 -3.58 7.31
C THR A 451 2.91 -4.55 6.14
N SER A 452 3.81 -5.55 6.27
CA SER A 452 4.01 -6.58 5.24
C SER A 452 2.84 -7.55 5.19
N GLY A 453 2.36 -8.01 6.35
CA GLY A 453 1.13 -8.77 6.46
C GLY A 453 -0.07 -7.99 5.93
N GLY A 454 -0.19 -6.70 6.27
CA GLY A 454 -1.23 -5.83 5.72
C GLY A 454 -1.14 -5.64 4.21
N ALA A 455 0.05 -5.50 3.63
CA ALA A 455 0.24 -5.45 2.19
C ALA A 455 -0.29 -6.70 1.50
N LEU A 456 0.17 -7.87 1.97
CA LEU A 456 -0.20 -9.18 1.44
C LEU A 456 -1.69 -9.51 1.65
N GLY A 457 -2.24 -9.19 2.82
CA GLY A 457 -3.66 -9.39 3.13
C GLY A 457 -4.60 -8.44 2.38
N SER A 458 -4.12 -7.25 2.00
CA SER A 458 -4.98 -6.26 1.33
C SER A 458 -5.48 -6.68 -0.05
N VAL A 459 -4.78 -7.58 -0.75
CA VAL A 459 -5.15 -7.97 -2.13
C VAL A 459 -6.31 -8.94 -2.18
N ILE A 460 -6.57 -9.65 -1.09
CA ILE A 460 -7.70 -10.59 -0.95
C ILE A 460 -8.97 -9.94 -0.44
N ALA A 461 -8.93 -8.63 -0.16
CA ALA A 461 -10.07 -7.88 0.33
C ALA A 461 -11.24 -7.89 -0.68
N PRO A 462 -12.49 -8.06 -0.23
CA PRO A 462 -13.66 -8.13 -1.12
C PRO A 462 -13.74 -6.97 -2.12
N THR A 463 -13.43 -5.75 -1.66
CA THR A 463 -13.51 -4.53 -2.49
C THR A 463 -12.54 -4.54 -3.67
N LYS A 464 -11.37 -5.17 -3.56
CA LYS A 464 -10.42 -5.31 -4.67
C LYS A 464 -10.76 -6.50 -5.56
N VAL A 465 -11.22 -7.59 -4.97
CA VAL A 465 -11.65 -8.77 -5.72
C VAL A 465 -12.82 -8.48 -6.64
N VAL A 466 -13.83 -7.75 -6.15
CA VAL A 466 -14.99 -7.31 -6.95
C VAL A 466 -14.55 -6.50 -8.18
N VAL A 467 -13.54 -5.63 -8.03
CA VAL A 467 -13.02 -4.84 -9.15
C VAL A 467 -12.37 -5.74 -10.19
N GLY A 468 -11.53 -6.69 -9.78
CA GLY A 468 -10.94 -7.65 -10.71
C GLY A 468 -11.98 -8.54 -11.39
N ALA A 469 -12.88 -9.12 -10.60
CA ALA A 469 -13.92 -10.03 -11.07
C ALA A 469 -14.85 -9.37 -12.10
N SER A 470 -15.25 -8.11 -11.88
CA SER A 470 -16.11 -7.39 -12.82
C SER A 470 -15.45 -7.12 -14.17
N THR A 471 -14.13 -6.93 -14.20
CA THR A 471 -13.37 -6.69 -15.44
C THR A 471 -13.00 -7.96 -16.22
N ALA A 472 -13.05 -9.13 -15.57
CA ALA A 472 -12.66 -10.41 -16.16
C ALA A 472 -13.85 -11.32 -16.52
N GLY A 473 -15.09 -10.83 -16.46
CA GLY A 473 -16.28 -11.65 -16.70
C GLY A 473 -16.60 -12.63 -15.57
N MET A 474 -16.19 -12.32 -14.35
CA MET A 474 -16.40 -13.13 -13.13
C MET A 474 -17.31 -12.45 -12.09
N ALA A 475 -18.09 -11.44 -12.48
CA ALA A 475 -19.04 -10.79 -11.57
C ALA A 475 -19.98 -11.83 -10.94
N GLY A 476 -20.13 -11.80 -9.61
CA GLY A 476 -20.91 -12.78 -8.84
C GLY A 476 -20.15 -14.07 -8.48
N LYS A 477 -18.91 -14.24 -8.95
CA LYS A 477 -18.02 -15.39 -8.64
C LYS A 477 -16.81 -14.98 -7.79
N GLU A 478 -16.91 -13.89 -7.05
CA GLU A 478 -15.81 -13.33 -6.23
C GLU A 478 -15.34 -14.33 -5.17
N GLY A 479 -16.26 -15.15 -4.63
CA GLY A 479 -15.93 -16.19 -3.65
C GLY A 479 -14.95 -17.24 -4.17
N GLU A 480 -15.02 -17.58 -5.47
CA GLU A 480 -14.08 -18.51 -6.10
C GLU A 480 -12.66 -17.90 -6.17
N VAL A 481 -12.58 -16.62 -6.56
CA VAL A 481 -11.32 -15.87 -6.61
C VAL A 481 -10.72 -15.77 -5.21
N MET A 482 -11.51 -15.35 -4.21
CA MET A 482 -11.06 -15.23 -2.83
C MET A 482 -10.55 -16.55 -2.27
N ARG A 483 -11.28 -17.65 -2.47
CA ARG A 483 -10.87 -18.99 -2.01
C ARG A 483 -9.53 -19.38 -2.59
N LYS A 484 -9.30 -19.13 -3.88
CA LYS A 484 -8.03 -19.44 -4.53
C LYS A 484 -6.89 -18.57 -3.99
N MET A 485 -7.12 -17.28 -3.79
CA MET A 485 -6.10 -16.37 -3.30
C MET A 485 -5.76 -16.56 -1.81
N LEU A 486 -6.72 -16.97 -0.98
CA LEU A 486 -6.50 -17.22 0.46
C LEU A 486 -5.33 -18.17 0.70
N VAL A 487 -5.19 -19.21 -0.12
CA VAL A 487 -4.08 -20.17 -0.03
C VAL A 487 -2.73 -19.49 -0.27
N TYR A 488 -2.62 -18.74 -1.37
CA TYR A 488 -1.38 -18.05 -1.74
C TYR A 488 -1.02 -16.96 -0.72
N THR A 489 -1.97 -16.09 -0.39
CA THR A 489 -1.75 -15.01 0.57
C THR A 489 -1.44 -15.55 1.97
N GLY A 490 -2.12 -16.61 2.41
CA GLY A 490 -1.84 -17.25 3.70
C GLY A 490 -0.40 -17.78 3.80
N LEU A 491 0.09 -18.43 2.74
CA LEU A 491 1.48 -18.91 2.68
C LEU A 491 2.49 -17.76 2.71
N LEU A 492 2.21 -16.63 2.04
CA LEU A 492 3.08 -15.44 2.11
C LEU A 492 3.07 -14.79 3.50
N ILE A 493 1.92 -14.75 4.18
CA ILE A 493 1.83 -14.22 5.55
C ILE A 493 2.57 -15.14 6.54
N LEU A 494 2.49 -16.46 6.35
CA LEU A 494 3.31 -17.42 7.11
C LEU A 494 4.80 -17.18 6.91
N LEU A 495 5.24 -16.91 5.67
CA LEU A 495 6.62 -16.51 5.40
C LEU A 495 7.02 -15.26 6.18
N ILE A 496 6.19 -14.20 6.19
CA ILE A 496 6.45 -13.00 7.01
C ILE A 496 6.48 -13.34 8.50
N SER A 497 5.62 -14.25 8.96
CA SER A 497 5.58 -14.70 10.36
C SER A 497 6.90 -15.35 10.78
N LEU A 498 7.46 -16.21 9.92
CA LEU A 498 8.77 -16.83 10.13
C LEU A 498 9.88 -15.78 10.16
N LEU A 499 9.89 -14.86 9.20
CA LEU A 499 10.87 -13.77 9.14
C LEU A 499 10.82 -12.87 10.38
N ALA A 500 9.62 -12.57 10.88
CA ALA A 500 9.44 -11.77 12.10
C ALA A 500 9.98 -12.48 13.34
N VAL A 501 9.71 -13.77 13.49
CA VAL A 501 10.26 -14.58 14.61
C VAL A 501 11.77 -14.65 14.56
N ILE A 502 12.35 -14.81 13.37
CA ILE A 502 13.81 -14.86 13.20
C ILE A 502 14.43 -13.49 13.50
N ALA A 503 13.89 -12.42 12.92
CA ALA A 503 14.46 -11.07 13.04
C ALA A 503 14.47 -10.54 14.49
N VAL A 504 13.43 -10.86 15.26
CA VAL A 504 13.31 -10.45 16.68
C VAL A 504 14.24 -11.26 17.60
N ARG A 505 14.84 -12.36 17.14
CA ARG A 505 15.82 -13.15 17.93
C ARG A 505 17.27 -12.81 17.64
N ILE A 506 17.56 -12.23 16.48
CA ILE A 506 18.92 -11.89 16.04
C ILE A 506 19.36 -10.53 16.62
N VAL A 507 18.40 -9.71 17.04
CA VAL A 507 18.59 -8.38 17.63
C VAL A 507 18.10 -8.41 19.07
#